data_AF-A0A973LRP9-F1
#
_entry.id   AF-A0A973LRP9-F1
#
_cell.length_a   1.000
_cell.length_b   1.000
_cell.length_c   1.000
_cell.angle_alpha   90.00
_cell.angle_beta   90.00
_cell.angle_gamma   90.00
#
_symmetry.space_group_name_H-M   'P 1'
#
loop_
_entity.id
_entity.type
_entity.pdbx_description
1 polymer ?
#
loop_
_entity_poly.entity_id
_entity_poly.type
_entity_poly.pdbx_seq_one_letter_code
_entity_poly.pdbx_strand_id
1 'polypeptide(L)'
;MPLRIQVTPQDLVASRFAISPLIETMHAHWTLDGRSEPGVHRRWVERWRGPYRELVRRHPALRALSAISGNRGDANVDFIAPPPAGMSVPFETELASMRETPVAQAHAEIATALAGLPPVPGPVRELLFSPHVVRVLADAYEALWRQIISVSWPRFHTILERDVVQRAGRLATYGWAAALDDLSDQVRWRPDGHIEVRLHSVGGHHSLGGRGLLFVPTNFSRTVGAYLAEAWPNALVYPARGTAAETPVPTGGLAPLMGRTRARILAELAVPATTTHLAALLGQSLGTTGGHLAALRTTGLITGTRTGRSVLYARTPLGDALVSGSVA
;
A
#
# COMPACT_ATOMS: atom_id res chain seq x y z
N MET A 1 17.89 -18.72 3.24
CA MET A 1 18.08 -18.34 4.65
C MET A 1 17.27 -17.07 4.90
N PRO A 2 16.50 -16.92 5.99
CA PRO A 2 15.72 -15.70 6.22
C PRO A 2 16.66 -14.51 6.47
N LEU A 3 16.17 -13.30 6.17
CA LEU A 3 16.79 -12.07 6.61
C LEU A 3 16.44 -11.84 8.08
N ARG A 4 17.43 -11.53 8.90
CA ARG A 4 17.26 -11.14 10.31
C ARG A 4 17.60 -9.66 10.47
N ILE A 5 16.59 -8.85 10.75
CA ILE A 5 16.74 -7.42 11.03
C ILE A 5 16.87 -7.27 12.54
N GLN A 6 18.02 -6.78 13.01
CA GLN A 6 18.22 -6.41 14.42
C GLN A 6 17.52 -5.10 14.72
N VAL A 7 16.70 -5.09 15.77
CA VAL A 7 15.88 -3.94 16.16
C VAL A 7 16.25 -3.53 17.59
N THR A 8 16.76 -2.31 17.73
CA THR A 8 17.03 -1.71 19.05
C THR A 8 15.80 -0.98 19.60
N PRO A 9 15.75 -0.63 20.89
CA PRO A 9 14.68 0.22 21.43
C PRO A 9 14.58 1.57 20.71
N GLN A 10 15.72 2.15 20.29
CA GLN A 10 15.74 3.39 19.52
C GLN A 10 15.07 3.21 18.15
N ASP A 11 15.30 2.07 17.50
CA ASP A 11 14.65 1.74 16.23
C ASP A 11 13.13 1.64 16.37
N LEU A 12 12.64 1.06 17.46
CA LEU A 12 11.20 0.97 17.73
C LEU A 12 10.56 2.34 17.89
N VAL A 13 11.24 3.30 18.53
CA VAL A 13 10.77 4.68 18.67
C VAL A 13 10.78 5.41 17.32
N ALA A 14 11.76 5.15 16.46
CA ALA A 14 11.86 5.75 15.13
C ALA A 14 10.95 5.08 14.08
N SER A 15 10.41 3.91 14.38
CA SER A 15 9.57 3.13 13.47
C SER A 15 8.16 3.69 13.36
N ARG A 16 7.60 3.67 12.15
CA ARG A 16 6.27 4.24 11.87
C ARG A 16 5.60 3.57 10.68
N PHE A 17 4.29 3.70 10.59
CA PHE A 17 3.52 3.32 9.42
C PHE A 17 3.45 4.48 8.42
N ALA A 18 3.48 4.17 7.13
CA ALA A 18 3.32 5.16 6.07
C ALA A 18 2.52 4.59 4.89
N ILE A 19 1.85 5.45 4.14
CA ILE A 19 1.15 5.10 2.89
C ILE A 19 1.87 5.82 1.76
N SER A 20 2.27 5.07 0.73
CA SER A 20 2.99 5.61 -0.43
C SER A 20 2.20 5.41 -1.73
N PRO A 21 1.64 6.46 -2.33
CA PRO A 21 1.05 6.39 -3.67
C PRO A 21 2.05 5.97 -4.76
N LEU A 22 3.33 6.29 -4.65
CA LEU A 22 4.32 5.92 -5.66
C LEU A 22 4.68 4.42 -5.59
N ILE A 23 4.90 3.89 -4.38
CA ILE A 23 5.08 2.43 -4.17
C ILE A 23 3.82 1.67 -4.61
N GLU A 24 2.63 2.21 -4.33
CA GLU A 24 1.39 1.61 -4.83
C GLU A 24 1.31 1.62 -6.36
N THR A 25 1.70 2.74 -6.99
CA THR A 25 1.75 2.88 -8.46
C THR A 25 2.68 1.85 -9.10
N MET A 26 3.86 1.66 -8.51
CA MET A 26 4.81 0.64 -8.94
C MET A 26 4.23 -0.79 -8.84
N HIS A 27 3.61 -1.15 -7.72
CA HIS A 27 3.01 -2.48 -7.57
C HIS A 27 1.79 -2.71 -8.49
N ALA A 28 0.96 -1.68 -8.66
CA ALA A 28 -0.13 -1.70 -9.61
C ALA A 28 0.37 -1.85 -11.05
N HIS A 29 1.50 -1.22 -11.39
CA HIS A 29 2.17 -1.36 -12.68
C HIS A 29 2.58 -2.82 -12.93
N TRP A 30 3.23 -3.49 -11.97
CA TRP A 30 3.62 -4.89 -12.11
C TRP A 30 2.41 -5.81 -12.37
N THR A 31 1.28 -5.50 -11.75
CA THR A 31 0.03 -6.22 -11.92
C THR A 31 -0.58 -5.98 -13.32
N LEU A 32 -0.56 -4.74 -13.82
CA LEU A 32 -1.05 -4.38 -15.16
C LEU A 32 -0.18 -4.97 -16.28
N ASP A 33 1.13 -5.00 -16.07
CA ASP A 33 2.10 -5.59 -17.00
C ASP A 33 2.09 -7.13 -17.00
N GLY A 34 1.33 -7.75 -16.08
CA GLY A 34 1.18 -9.20 -15.99
C GLY A 34 2.35 -9.90 -15.31
N ARG A 35 3.22 -9.16 -14.62
CA ARG A 35 4.36 -9.69 -13.86
C ARG A 35 3.96 -10.22 -12.49
N SER A 36 2.88 -9.68 -11.94
CA SER A 36 2.29 -10.11 -10.68
C SER A 36 0.88 -10.61 -10.92
N GLU A 37 0.50 -11.69 -10.23
CA GLU A 37 -0.85 -12.21 -10.36
C GLU A 37 -1.89 -11.18 -9.89
N PRO A 38 -2.94 -10.92 -10.69
CA PRO A 38 -3.91 -9.88 -10.37
C PRO A 38 -4.76 -10.21 -9.15
N GLY A 39 -4.92 -11.50 -8.81
CA GLY A 39 -5.72 -11.94 -7.67
C GLY A 39 -7.09 -11.25 -7.60
N VAL A 40 -7.33 -10.56 -6.49
CA VAL A 40 -8.55 -9.81 -6.16
C VAL A 40 -8.76 -8.59 -7.09
N HIS A 41 -7.69 -8.11 -7.72
CA HIS A 41 -7.72 -6.98 -8.67
C HIS A 41 -7.95 -7.42 -10.11
N ARG A 42 -8.30 -8.69 -10.39
CA ARG A 42 -8.53 -9.20 -11.76
C ARG A 42 -9.46 -8.33 -12.58
N ARG A 43 -10.63 -7.96 -12.03
CA ARG A 43 -11.60 -7.08 -12.71
C ARG A 43 -11.05 -5.67 -12.96
N TRP A 44 -10.23 -5.17 -12.04
CA TRP A 44 -9.57 -3.87 -12.20
C TRP A 44 -8.54 -3.93 -13.34
N VAL A 45 -7.72 -4.98 -13.39
CA VAL A 45 -6.77 -5.20 -14.50
C VAL A 45 -7.50 -5.35 -15.84
N GLU A 46 -8.58 -6.14 -15.91
CA GLU A 46 -9.37 -6.30 -17.13
C GLU A 46 -9.91 -4.97 -17.65
N ARG A 47 -10.43 -4.12 -16.75
CA ARG A 47 -10.91 -2.77 -17.08
C ARG A 47 -9.80 -1.88 -17.63
N TRP A 48 -8.61 -1.91 -17.02
CA TRP A 48 -7.53 -0.99 -17.33
C TRP A 48 -6.51 -1.51 -18.35
N ARG A 49 -6.62 -2.78 -18.78
CA ARG A 49 -5.69 -3.40 -19.75
C ARG A 49 -5.62 -2.65 -21.08
N GLY A 50 -6.76 -2.22 -21.62
CA GLY A 50 -6.82 -1.43 -22.86
C GLY A 50 -6.11 -0.07 -22.72
N PRO A 51 -6.55 0.78 -21.77
CA PRO A 51 -5.89 2.06 -21.48
C PRO A 51 -4.40 1.94 -21.16
N TYR A 52 -4.00 0.93 -20.38
CA TYR A 52 -2.59 0.68 -20.06
C TYR A 52 -1.76 0.35 -21.30
N ARG A 53 -2.26 -0.49 -22.22
CA ARG A 53 -1.55 -0.78 -23.48
C ARG A 53 -1.36 0.46 -24.36
N GLU A 54 -2.35 1.35 -24.39
CA GLU A 54 -2.22 2.63 -25.09
C GLU A 54 -1.21 3.54 -24.40
N LEU A 55 -1.23 3.59 -23.07
CA LEU A 55 -0.24 4.35 -22.31
C LEU A 55 1.19 3.85 -22.55
N VAL A 56 1.42 2.53 -22.59
CA VAL A 56 2.72 1.92 -22.91
C VAL A 56 3.19 2.28 -24.33
N ARG A 57 2.28 2.44 -25.30
CA ARG A 57 2.66 2.92 -26.64
C ARG A 57 3.18 4.34 -26.62
N ARG A 58 2.55 5.24 -25.85
CA ARG A 58 2.94 6.64 -25.70
C ARG A 58 4.15 6.84 -24.78
N HIS A 59 4.32 5.97 -23.79
CA HIS A 59 5.41 6.01 -22.81
C HIS A 59 6.17 4.67 -22.79
N PRO A 60 7.07 4.41 -23.76
CA PRO A 60 7.86 3.17 -23.82
C PRO A 60 8.71 2.92 -22.56
N ALA A 61 9.00 3.96 -21.79
CA ALA A 61 9.66 3.91 -20.49
C ALA A 61 8.96 2.99 -19.47
N LEU A 62 7.64 2.76 -19.59
CA LEU A 62 6.94 1.75 -18.79
C LEU A 62 7.51 0.34 -19.03
N ARG A 63 7.92 0.00 -20.27
CA ARG A 63 8.59 -1.28 -20.54
C ARG A 63 9.97 -1.35 -19.91
N ALA A 64 10.68 -0.22 -19.85
CA ALA A 64 11.98 -0.15 -19.19
C ALA A 64 11.85 -0.32 -17.67
N LEU A 65 10.84 0.30 -17.04
CA LEU A 65 10.50 0.06 -15.63
C LEU A 65 10.23 -1.42 -15.36
N SER A 66 9.49 -2.10 -16.24
CA SER A 66 9.30 -3.54 -16.14
C SER A 66 10.60 -4.34 -16.28
N ALA A 67 11.60 -3.86 -17.01
CA ALA A 67 12.86 -4.57 -17.12
C ALA A 67 13.62 -4.62 -15.78
N ILE A 68 13.49 -3.59 -14.95
CA ILE A 68 14.31 -3.35 -13.76
C ILE A 68 13.57 -3.48 -12.41
N SER A 69 12.27 -3.77 -12.40
CA SER A 69 11.46 -3.81 -11.17
C SER A 69 10.63 -5.10 -11.06
N GLY A 70 10.18 -5.47 -9.86
CA GLY A 70 9.32 -6.64 -9.64
C GLY A 70 10.08 -7.93 -9.37
N ASN A 71 11.06 -7.89 -8.47
CA ASN A 71 11.73 -9.04 -7.85
C ASN A 71 12.32 -10.06 -8.84
N ARG A 72 13.00 -9.59 -9.89
CA ARG A 72 13.67 -10.46 -10.87
C ARG A 72 15.02 -11.01 -10.41
N GLY A 73 15.51 -10.61 -9.25
CA GLY A 73 16.80 -11.01 -8.69
C GLY A 73 16.93 -10.57 -7.22
N ASP A 74 18.17 -10.39 -6.78
CA ASP A 74 18.52 -10.16 -5.37
C ASP A 74 18.54 -8.67 -5.01
N ALA A 75 18.50 -7.78 -6.01
CA ALA A 75 18.57 -6.34 -5.84
C ALA A 75 17.29 -5.64 -6.33
N ASN A 76 16.90 -4.60 -5.60
CA ASN A 76 15.83 -3.68 -5.98
C ASN A 76 16.41 -2.44 -6.66
N VAL A 77 15.62 -1.84 -7.54
CA VAL A 77 15.86 -0.47 -7.99
C VAL A 77 14.95 0.43 -7.18
N ASP A 78 15.48 0.98 -6.10
CA ASP A 78 14.69 1.67 -5.07
C ASP A 78 14.33 3.10 -5.50
N PHE A 79 15.16 3.75 -6.34
CA PHE A 79 14.92 5.14 -6.75
C PHE A 79 13.62 5.37 -7.53
N ILE A 80 13.03 4.33 -8.14
CA ILE A 80 11.78 4.47 -8.89
C ILE A 80 10.55 4.59 -7.98
N ALA A 81 10.68 4.22 -6.71
CA ALA A 81 9.64 4.32 -5.70
C ALA A 81 10.28 4.42 -4.31
N PRO A 82 11.01 5.51 -4.00
CA PRO A 82 11.73 5.65 -2.76
C PRO A 82 10.78 5.62 -1.55
N PRO A 83 11.18 5.07 -0.40
CA PRO A 83 10.36 5.08 0.80
C PRO A 83 9.95 6.51 1.20
N PRO A 84 8.68 6.75 1.57
CA PRO A 84 8.19 8.08 1.84
C PRO A 84 8.81 8.68 3.10
N ALA A 85 9.08 9.99 3.06
CA ALA A 85 9.62 10.70 4.23
C ALA A 85 8.61 10.82 5.39
N GLY A 86 7.30 10.74 5.11
CA GLY A 86 6.21 10.94 6.07
C GLY A 86 5.06 9.93 5.95
N MET A 87 4.07 10.02 6.85
CA MET A 87 2.99 9.02 6.95
C MET A 87 2.01 9.02 5.77
N SER A 88 1.71 10.17 5.18
CA SER A 88 0.80 10.32 4.04
C SER A 88 1.30 11.48 3.20
N VAL A 89 2.18 11.16 2.26
CA VAL A 89 2.81 12.14 1.37
C VAL A 89 2.04 12.13 0.04
N PRO A 90 1.68 13.31 -0.52
CA PRO A 90 1.04 13.37 -1.83
C PRO A 90 1.91 12.75 -2.92
N PHE A 91 1.28 12.16 -3.95
CA PHE A 91 1.98 11.51 -5.05
C PHE A 91 3.01 12.44 -5.71
N GLU A 92 2.65 13.71 -5.90
CA GLU A 92 3.51 14.71 -6.54
C GLU A 92 4.80 14.95 -5.76
N THR A 93 4.74 14.87 -4.42
CA THR A 93 5.89 15.01 -3.54
C THR A 93 6.79 13.76 -3.56
N GLU A 94 6.22 12.56 -3.57
CA GLU A 94 7.01 11.33 -3.73
C GLU A 94 7.66 11.26 -5.12
N LEU A 95 6.95 11.69 -6.16
CA LEU A 95 7.47 11.77 -7.52
C LEU A 95 8.60 12.82 -7.63
N ALA A 96 8.49 13.95 -6.92
CA ALA A 96 9.56 14.93 -6.83
C ALA A 96 10.82 14.32 -6.19
N SER A 97 10.67 13.56 -5.11
CA SER A 97 11.80 12.85 -4.49
C SER A 97 12.45 11.84 -5.46
N MET A 98 11.65 11.08 -6.22
CA MET A 98 12.18 10.23 -7.30
C MET A 98 12.98 11.07 -8.31
N ARG A 99 12.46 12.22 -8.74
CA ARG A 99 13.10 13.13 -9.72
C ARG A 99 14.42 13.73 -9.22
N GLU A 100 14.59 13.86 -7.92
CA GLU A 100 15.81 14.38 -7.28
C GLU A 100 16.93 13.34 -7.19
N THR A 101 16.66 12.07 -7.49
CA THR A 101 17.69 11.02 -7.46
C THR A 101 18.85 11.36 -8.40
N PRO A 102 20.10 11.39 -7.91
CA PRO A 102 21.26 11.56 -8.77
C PRO A 102 21.34 10.47 -9.84
N VAL A 103 21.58 10.85 -11.09
CA VAL A 103 21.62 9.89 -12.21
C VAL A 103 22.67 8.79 -12.01
N ALA A 104 23.80 9.12 -11.38
CA ALA A 104 24.84 8.15 -11.06
C ALA A 104 24.35 7.07 -10.08
N GLN A 105 23.53 7.45 -9.10
CA GLN A 105 22.90 6.51 -8.17
C GLN A 105 21.89 5.63 -8.93
N ALA A 106 21.04 6.23 -9.77
CA ALA A 106 20.08 5.48 -10.58
C ALA A 106 20.78 4.44 -11.50
N HIS A 107 21.88 4.83 -12.15
CA HIS A 107 22.67 3.91 -12.98
C HIS A 107 23.31 2.79 -12.16
N ALA A 108 23.81 3.07 -10.96
CA ALA A 108 24.38 2.07 -10.08
C ALA A 108 23.33 1.05 -9.62
N GLU A 109 22.14 1.52 -9.21
CA GLU A 109 21.02 0.65 -8.83
C GLU A 109 20.55 -0.21 -10.01
N ILE A 110 20.38 0.39 -11.20
CA ILE A 110 20.02 -0.34 -12.44
C ILE A 110 21.08 -1.38 -12.80
N ALA A 111 22.37 -1.03 -12.74
CA ALA A 111 23.45 -1.95 -13.07
C ALA A 111 23.46 -3.15 -12.12
N THR A 112 23.25 -2.89 -10.82
CA THR A 112 23.16 -3.94 -9.79
C THR A 112 21.95 -4.84 -10.02
N ALA A 113 20.78 -4.27 -10.31
CA ALA A 113 19.55 -5.03 -10.53
C ALA A 113 19.59 -5.88 -11.82
N LEU A 114 20.34 -5.46 -12.84
CA LEU A 114 20.53 -6.22 -14.08
C LEU A 114 21.70 -7.20 -14.01
N ALA A 115 22.53 -7.15 -12.96
CA ALA A 115 23.67 -8.04 -12.82
C ALA A 115 23.19 -9.50 -12.70
N GLY A 116 23.76 -10.38 -13.53
CA GLY A 116 23.40 -11.80 -13.56
C GLY A 116 22.06 -12.13 -14.23
N LEU A 117 21.32 -11.13 -14.74
CA LEU A 117 20.10 -11.35 -15.51
C LEU A 117 20.37 -11.43 -17.02
N PRO A 118 19.48 -12.08 -17.81
CA PRO A 118 19.57 -12.03 -19.27
C PRO A 118 19.60 -10.59 -19.80
N PRO A 119 20.35 -10.31 -20.88
CA PRO A 119 20.44 -8.97 -21.45
C PRO A 119 19.06 -8.40 -21.80
N VAL A 120 18.83 -7.15 -21.37
CA VAL A 120 17.65 -6.40 -21.80
C VAL A 120 17.81 -5.93 -23.26
N PRO A 121 16.72 -5.75 -24.04
CA PRO A 121 16.81 -5.28 -25.41
C PRO A 121 17.58 -3.96 -25.55
N GLY A 122 18.35 -3.80 -26.63
CA GLY A 122 19.22 -2.63 -26.87
C GLY A 122 18.55 -1.27 -26.59
N PRO A 123 17.39 -0.96 -27.19
CA PRO A 123 16.69 0.31 -26.95
C PRO A 123 16.26 0.52 -25.49
N VAL A 124 15.95 -0.57 -24.76
CA VAL A 124 15.64 -0.50 -23.32
C VAL A 124 16.90 -0.20 -22.53
N ARG A 125 18.02 -0.86 -22.87
CA ARG A 125 19.32 -0.62 -22.24
C ARG A 125 19.77 0.84 -22.43
N GLU A 126 19.67 1.35 -23.65
CA GLU A 126 20.03 2.73 -23.99
C GLU A 126 19.22 3.74 -23.17
N LEU A 127 17.91 3.53 -23.01
CA LEU A 127 17.07 4.38 -22.17
C LEU A 127 17.49 4.30 -20.70
N LEU A 128 17.70 3.09 -20.17
CA LEU A 128 18.03 2.86 -18.76
C LEU A 128 19.38 3.47 -18.34
N PHE A 129 20.35 3.51 -19.25
CA PHE A 129 21.66 4.11 -18.99
C PHE A 129 21.82 5.52 -19.61
N SER A 130 20.73 6.13 -20.07
CA SER A 130 20.74 7.51 -20.55
C SER A 130 20.89 8.50 -19.38
N PRO A 131 21.42 9.73 -19.63
CA PRO A 131 21.48 10.78 -18.63
C PRO A 131 20.10 11.30 -18.20
N HIS A 132 19.03 10.91 -18.91
CA HIS A 132 17.65 11.36 -18.64
C HIS A 132 16.78 10.27 -18.01
N VAL A 133 17.35 9.12 -17.63
CA VAL A 133 16.58 7.95 -17.15
C VAL A 133 15.63 8.32 -16.02
N VAL A 134 16.10 9.03 -14.99
CA VAL A 134 15.29 9.39 -13.81
C VAL A 134 14.04 10.17 -14.22
N ARG A 135 14.21 11.23 -15.03
CA ARG A 135 13.11 12.04 -15.53
C ARG A 135 12.15 11.23 -16.40
N VAL A 136 12.67 10.43 -17.34
CA VAL A 136 11.86 9.66 -18.29
C VAL A 136 11.03 8.58 -17.58
N LEU A 137 11.59 7.92 -16.55
CA LEU A 137 10.84 6.95 -15.75
C LEU A 137 9.81 7.64 -14.85
N ALA A 138 10.14 8.79 -14.26
CA ALA A 138 9.20 9.57 -13.45
C ALA A 138 8.01 10.06 -14.29
N ASP A 139 8.26 10.59 -15.49
CA ASP A 139 7.21 11.04 -16.41
C ASP A 139 6.27 9.88 -16.81
N ALA A 140 6.80 8.66 -16.92
CA ALA A 140 6.01 7.46 -17.18
C ALA A 140 5.12 7.07 -16.00
N TYR A 141 5.62 7.12 -14.77
CA TYR A 141 4.81 6.89 -13.57
C TYR A 141 3.80 8.02 -13.31
N GLU A 142 4.14 9.26 -13.60
CA GLU A 142 3.16 10.36 -13.56
C GLU A 142 1.99 10.11 -14.52
N ALA A 143 2.29 9.69 -15.75
CA ALA A 143 1.26 9.39 -16.74
C ALA A 143 0.39 8.19 -16.32
N LEU A 144 1.00 7.14 -15.76
CA LEU A 144 0.28 5.99 -15.20
C LEU A 144 -0.62 6.39 -14.03
N TRP A 145 -0.11 7.21 -13.12
CA TRP A 145 -0.86 7.73 -11.99
C TRP A 145 -2.08 8.54 -12.45
N ARG A 146 -1.85 9.58 -13.26
CA ARG A 146 -2.90 10.51 -13.70
C ARG A 146 -3.98 9.79 -14.49
N GLN A 147 -3.63 8.80 -15.32
CA GLN A 147 -4.61 8.16 -16.20
C GLN A 147 -5.34 6.97 -15.56
N ILE A 148 -4.68 6.22 -14.67
CA ILE A 148 -5.20 4.93 -14.18
C ILE A 148 -5.29 4.92 -12.66
N ILE A 149 -4.18 5.13 -11.96
CA ILE A 149 -4.13 4.87 -10.52
C ILE A 149 -4.96 5.89 -9.75
N SER A 150 -4.86 7.18 -10.06
CA SER A 150 -5.59 8.27 -9.39
C SER A 150 -7.11 8.07 -9.39
N VAL A 151 -7.66 7.45 -10.44
CA VAL A 151 -9.10 7.12 -10.53
C VAL A 151 -9.52 6.11 -9.48
N SER A 152 -8.64 5.15 -9.16
CA SER A 152 -8.89 4.09 -8.17
C SER A 152 -8.29 4.40 -6.80
N TRP A 153 -7.44 5.42 -6.71
CA TRP A 153 -6.68 5.78 -5.52
C TRP A 153 -7.53 6.05 -4.29
N PRO A 154 -8.67 6.77 -4.35
CA PRO A 154 -9.50 6.97 -3.15
C PRO A 154 -9.91 5.65 -2.48
N ARG A 155 -10.17 4.61 -3.28
CA ARG A 155 -10.48 3.26 -2.78
C ARG A 155 -9.23 2.54 -2.27
N PHE A 156 -8.12 2.57 -3.00
CA PHE A 156 -6.88 1.92 -2.57
C PHE A 156 -6.35 2.54 -1.28
N HIS A 157 -6.28 3.87 -1.22
CA HIS A 157 -5.89 4.63 -0.05
C HIS A 157 -6.73 4.28 1.17
N THR A 158 -8.05 4.19 1.01
CA THR A 158 -8.99 3.75 2.05
C THR A 158 -8.62 2.37 2.63
N ILE A 159 -8.27 1.39 1.79
CA ILE A 159 -7.84 0.07 2.27
C ILE A 159 -6.53 0.17 3.06
N LEU A 160 -5.57 0.93 2.55
CA LEU A 160 -4.27 1.14 3.20
C LEU A 160 -4.42 1.88 4.55
N GLU A 161 -5.24 2.91 4.61
CA GLU A 161 -5.55 3.64 5.85
C GLU A 161 -6.17 2.75 6.92
N ARG A 162 -7.12 1.88 6.54
CA ARG A 162 -7.75 0.93 7.46
C ARG A 162 -6.73 -0.02 8.08
N ASP A 163 -5.83 -0.53 7.26
CA ASP A 163 -4.75 -1.40 7.73
C ASP A 163 -3.86 -0.65 8.74
N VAL A 164 -3.42 0.57 8.41
CA VAL A 164 -2.58 1.39 9.30
C VAL A 164 -3.29 1.70 10.62
N VAL A 165 -4.56 2.11 10.60
CA VAL A 165 -5.33 2.41 11.82
C VAL A 165 -5.45 1.18 12.70
N GLN A 166 -5.73 0.02 12.10
CA GLN A 166 -5.85 -1.23 12.82
C GLN A 166 -4.52 -1.62 13.48
N ARG A 167 -3.40 -1.51 12.76
CA ARG A 167 -2.07 -1.82 13.28
C ARG A 167 -1.62 -0.85 14.36
N ALA A 168 -1.92 0.44 14.21
CA ALA A 168 -1.68 1.44 15.24
C ALA A 168 -2.46 1.11 16.52
N GLY A 169 -3.72 0.68 16.41
CA GLY A 169 -4.50 0.20 17.54
C GLY A 169 -3.87 -1.03 18.23
N ARG A 170 -3.47 -2.04 17.46
CA ARG A 170 -2.78 -3.23 18.00
C ARG A 170 -1.47 -2.87 18.69
N LEU A 171 -0.69 -1.96 18.10
CA LEU A 171 0.55 -1.45 18.68
C LEU A 171 0.28 -0.77 20.02
N ALA A 172 -0.72 0.12 20.09
CA ALA A 172 -1.04 0.86 21.31
C ALA A 172 -1.55 -0.05 22.44
N THR A 173 -2.32 -1.10 22.12
CA THR A 173 -2.91 -1.99 23.13
C THR A 173 -2.00 -3.16 23.52
N TYR A 174 -1.23 -3.71 22.57
CA TYR A 174 -0.52 -4.99 22.73
C TYR A 174 0.96 -4.95 22.34
N GLY A 175 1.48 -3.79 21.92
CA GLY A 175 2.89 -3.59 21.57
C GLY A 175 3.28 -4.08 20.16
N TRP A 176 4.56 -3.93 19.85
CA TRP A 176 5.12 -4.16 18.51
C TRP A 176 5.00 -5.60 18.03
N ALA A 177 5.26 -6.59 18.89
CA ALA A 177 5.13 -7.99 18.52
C ALA A 177 3.72 -8.29 17.98
N ALA A 178 2.68 -7.83 18.68
CA ALA A 178 1.30 -8.03 18.27
C ALA A 178 0.91 -7.21 17.02
N ALA A 179 1.50 -6.04 16.79
CA ALA A 179 1.24 -5.23 15.59
C ALA A 179 1.85 -5.84 14.30
N LEU A 180 2.88 -6.67 14.46
CA LEU A 180 3.61 -7.32 13.35
C LEU A 180 3.19 -8.78 13.13
N ASP A 181 2.59 -9.43 14.12
CA ASP A 181 2.23 -10.86 14.10
C ASP A 181 1.37 -11.26 12.88
N ASP A 182 0.47 -10.39 12.43
CA ASP A 182 -0.41 -10.61 11.28
C ASP A 182 -0.04 -9.76 10.05
N LEU A 183 1.20 -9.29 9.98
CA LEU A 183 1.69 -8.48 8.87
C LEU A 183 1.84 -9.29 7.58
N SER A 184 2.42 -10.47 7.69
CA SER A 184 2.52 -11.47 6.63
C SER A 184 3.07 -12.76 7.23
N ASP A 185 2.77 -13.90 6.64
CA ASP A 185 3.39 -15.18 6.99
C ASP A 185 4.94 -15.15 6.84
N GLN A 186 5.46 -14.20 6.07
CA GLN A 186 6.88 -13.97 5.85
C GLN A 186 7.56 -13.17 6.96
N VAL A 187 6.81 -12.50 7.85
CA VAL A 187 7.36 -11.67 8.91
C VAL A 187 7.10 -12.29 10.27
N ARG A 188 8.15 -12.42 11.08
CA ARG A 188 8.03 -12.92 12.45
C ARG A 188 8.84 -12.04 13.38
N TRP A 189 8.19 -11.54 14.43
CA TRP A 189 8.90 -10.95 15.57
C TRP A 189 9.51 -12.07 16.40
N ARG A 190 10.81 -11.95 16.71
CA ARG A 190 11.51 -12.87 17.59
C ARG A 190 11.75 -12.22 18.97
N PRO A 191 11.57 -12.97 20.08
CA PRO A 191 11.74 -12.44 21.43
C PRO A 191 13.13 -11.86 21.73
N ASP A 192 14.14 -12.26 20.97
CA ASP A 192 15.52 -11.78 21.06
C ASP A 192 15.76 -10.40 20.41
N GLY A 193 14.70 -9.71 19.97
CA GLY A 193 14.77 -8.35 19.42
C GLY A 193 15.07 -8.30 17.93
N HIS A 194 14.76 -9.37 17.20
CA HIS A 194 14.93 -9.43 15.75
C HIS A 194 13.60 -9.58 15.01
N ILE A 195 13.50 -8.96 13.84
CA ILE A 195 12.45 -9.27 12.86
C ILE A 195 13.04 -10.24 11.85
N GLU A 196 12.47 -11.43 11.75
CA GLU A 196 12.74 -12.36 10.66
C GLU A 196 11.84 -12.06 9.48
N VAL A 197 12.44 -11.86 8.30
CA VAL A 197 11.74 -11.66 7.04
C VAL A 197 12.18 -12.71 6.04
N ARG A 198 11.22 -13.51 5.55
CA ARG A 198 11.45 -14.46 4.46
C ARG A 198 11.30 -13.74 3.12
N LEU A 199 12.41 -13.25 2.58
CA LEU A 199 12.49 -12.68 1.24
C LEU A 199 12.89 -13.77 0.23
N HIS A 200 12.50 -13.61 -1.04
CA HIS A 200 12.74 -14.61 -2.10
C HIS A 200 14.24 -14.86 -2.35
N SER A 201 15.06 -13.82 -2.24
CA SER A 201 16.46 -13.82 -2.69
C SER A 201 17.45 -13.25 -1.67
N VAL A 202 16.95 -12.66 -0.57
CA VAL A 202 17.79 -11.95 0.40
C VAL A 202 17.76 -12.68 1.74
N GLY A 203 18.92 -13.14 2.19
CA GLY A 203 19.16 -13.65 3.53
C GLY A 203 20.30 -12.88 4.20
N GLY A 204 20.48 -13.07 5.50
CA GLY A 204 21.59 -12.46 6.24
C GLY A 204 21.14 -11.66 7.45
N HIS A 205 22.00 -10.76 7.92
CA HIS A 205 21.74 -9.90 9.07
C HIS A 205 21.79 -8.44 8.63
N HIS A 206 20.80 -7.65 9.05
CA HIS A 206 20.75 -6.22 8.82
C HIS A 206 20.54 -5.49 10.15
N SER A 207 21.28 -4.42 10.38
CA SER A 207 21.08 -3.55 11.53
C SER A 207 20.44 -2.24 11.09
N LEU A 208 19.38 -1.82 11.79
CA LEU A 208 18.68 -0.57 11.47
C LEU A 208 19.48 0.68 11.88
N GLY A 209 20.42 0.53 12.82
CA GLY A 209 21.34 1.59 13.21
C GLY A 209 20.67 2.79 13.89
N GLY A 210 19.56 2.59 14.60
CA GLY A 210 18.79 3.65 15.24
C GLY A 210 17.90 4.45 14.29
N ARG A 211 17.87 4.09 12.99
CA ARG A 211 17.07 4.77 11.95
C ARG A 211 15.60 4.32 11.93
N GLY A 212 15.28 3.23 12.64
CA GLY A 212 13.94 2.65 12.65
C GLY A 212 13.55 2.00 11.32
N LEU A 213 12.29 1.58 11.24
CA LEU A 213 11.71 0.86 10.11
C LEU A 213 10.36 1.48 9.71
N LEU A 214 10.20 1.81 8.43
CA LEU A 214 8.93 2.20 7.85
C LEU A 214 8.11 0.96 7.47
N PHE A 215 6.86 0.90 7.90
CA PHE A 215 5.93 -0.14 7.51
C PHE A 215 4.94 0.42 6.49
N VAL A 216 5.04 -0.03 5.24
CA VAL A 216 4.25 0.47 4.11
C VAL A 216 3.30 -0.62 3.59
N PRO A 217 1.99 -0.53 3.79
CA PRO A 217 1.05 -1.47 3.20
C PRO A 217 0.90 -1.23 1.69
N THR A 218 0.60 -2.27 0.93
CA THR A 218 0.29 -2.21 -0.51
C THR A 218 -0.94 -3.07 -0.84
N ASN A 219 -1.78 -2.63 -1.78
CA ASN A 219 -2.92 -3.46 -2.21
C ASN A 219 -2.52 -4.58 -3.18
N PHE A 220 -1.36 -4.46 -3.84
CA PHE A 220 -1.05 -5.22 -5.06
C PHE A 220 0.01 -6.30 -4.86
N SER A 221 0.72 -6.31 -3.74
CA SER A 221 1.67 -7.38 -3.41
C SER A 221 1.05 -8.44 -2.50
N ARG A 222 1.44 -9.71 -2.70
CA ARG A 222 1.17 -10.82 -1.77
C ARG A 222 2.37 -11.20 -0.91
N THR A 223 3.54 -10.66 -1.23
CA THR A 223 4.79 -10.93 -0.53
C THR A 223 5.34 -9.65 0.09
N VAL A 224 6.29 -9.83 1.01
CA VAL A 224 6.96 -8.71 1.65
C VAL A 224 8.15 -8.28 0.80
N GLY A 225 8.31 -6.97 0.64
CA GLY A 225 9.48 -6.34 0.06
C GLY A 225 10.25 -5.56 1.13
N ALA A 226 11.54 -5.36 0.93
CA ALA A 226 12.37 -4.62 1.88
C ALA A 226 13.27 -3.61 1.14
N TYR A 227 13.32 -2.39 1.66
CA TYR A 227 14.26 -1.34 1.29
C TYR A 227 15.30 -1.28 2.40
N LEU A 228 16.51 -1.74 2.12
CA LEU A 228 17.58 -1.89 3.14
C LEU A 228 18.92 -1.34 2.66
N ALA A 229 18.99 -0.87 1.40
CA ALA A 229 20.17 -0.20 0.89
C ALA A 229 20.41 1.09 1.68
N GLU A 230 21.68 1.37 1.97
CA GLU A 230 22.08 2.47 2.87
C GLU A 230 21.58 3.85 2.41
N ALA A 231 21.48 4.03 1.10
CA ALA A 231 21.01 5.25 0.44
C ALA A 231 19.53 5.59 0.72
N TRP A 232 18.74 4.65 1.25
CA TRP A 232 17.31 4.79 1.46
C TRP A 232 16.91 4.56 2.93
N PRO A 233 15.80 5.17 3.41
CA PRO A 233 15.23 4.81 4.70
C PRO A 233 14.86 3.32 4.73
N ASN A 234 15.11 2.65 5.86
CA ASN A 234 14.70 1.24 5.97
C ASN A 234 13.17 1.15 5.88
N ALA A 235 12.66 0.29 4.99
CA ALA A 235 11.22 0.05 4.88
C ALA A 235 10.89 -1.42 4.64
N LEU A 236 9.79 -1.88 5.21
CA LEU A 236 9.11 -3.11 4.83
C LEU A 236 7.81 -2.76 4.12
N VAL A 237 7.69 -3.21 2.88
CA VAL A 237 6.44 -3.14 2.13
C VAL A 237 5.70 -4.47 2.30
N TYR A 238 4.42 -4.43 2.67
CA TYR A 238 3.68 -5.64 3.01
C TYR A 238 2.24 -5.63 2.47
N PRO A 239 1.63 -6.82 2.27
CA PRO A 239 0.25 -6.91 1.81
C PRO A 239 -0.72 -6.27 2.80
N ALA A 240 -1.50 -5.29 2.35
CA ALA A 240 -2.52 -4.68 3.17
C ALA A 240 -3.64 -5.69 3.48
N ARG A 241 -4.18 -5.62 4.71
CA ARG A 241 -5.39 -6.37 5.07
C ARG A 241 -6.60 -5.81 4.33
N GLY A 242 -7.58 -6.67 4.08
CA GLY A 242 -8.85 -6.25 3.46
C GLY A 242 -8.77 -6.01 1.95
N THR A 243 -7.63 -6.26 1.30
CA THR A 243 -7.49 -6.27 -0.17
C THR A 243 -8.39 -7.33 -0.82
N ALA A 244 -8.52 -8.48 -0.15
CA ALA A 244 -9.38 -9.60 -0.53
C ALA A 244 -10.78 -9.57 0.09
N ALA A 245 -11.10 -8.55 0.89
CA ALA A 245 -12.48 -8.35 1.29
C ALA A 245 -13.25 -7.96 0.02
N GLU A 246 -13.96 -8.94 -0.57
CA GLU A 246 -15.10 -8.61 -1.40
C GLU A 246 -15.88 -7.54 -0.66
N THR A 247 -16.21 -6.44 -1.35
CA THR A 247 -17.07 -5.39 -0.80
C THR A 247 -18.14 -6.08 0.01
N PRO A 248 -18.18 -5.92 1.36
CA PRO A 248 -19.07 -6.72 2.19
C PRO A 248 -20.43 -6.66 1.55
N VAL A 249 -20.84 -7.77 0.96
CA VAL A 249 -22.18 -7.91 0.42
C VAL A 249 -23.01 -7.67 1.66
N PRO A 250 -23.87 -6.63 1.69
CA PRO A 250 -24.72 -6.41 2.84
C PRO A 250 -25.31 -7.76 3.18
N THR A 251 -25.15 -8.23 4.42
CA THR A 251 -25.82 -9.44 4.87
C THR A 251 -27.25 -9.29 4.34
N GLY A 252 -27.64 -10.18 3.40
CA GLY A 252 -28.77 -9.89 2.50
C GLY A 252 -30.05 -9.49 3.25
N GLY A 253 -30.15 -9.86 4.54
CA GLY A 253 -31.21 -9.49 5.46
C GLY A 253 -31.26 -8.03 5.95
N LEU A 254 -30.17 -7.25 5.98
CA LEU A 254 -30.22 -5.86 6.48
C LEU A 254 -30.63 -4.85 5.42
N ALA A 255 -30.26 -5.09 4.16
CA ALA A 255 -30.57 -4.17 3.08
C ALA A 255 -32.09 -3.90 2.90
N PRO A 256 -33.00 -4.88 3.05
CA PRO A 256 -34.44 -4.64 3.07
C PRO A 256 -34.93 -3.74 4.21
N LEU A 257 -34.28 -3.78 5.38
CA LEU A 257 -34.74 -3.06 6.58
C LEU A 257 -34.30 -1.60 6.60
N MET A 258 -33.06 -1.32 6.19
CA MET A 258 -32.47 0.02 6.29
C MET A 258 -31.96 0.56 4.95
N GLY A 259 -32.12 -0.18 3.86
CA GLY A 259 -31.59 0.19 2.56
C GLY A 259 -30.12 -0.20 2.39
N ARG A 260 -29.77 -0.49 1.13
CA ARG A 260 -28.44 -1.01 0.73
C ARG A 260 -27.28 -0.17 1.25
N THR A 261 -27.38 1.16 1.19
CA THR A 261 -26.27 2.04 1.56
C THR A 261 -26.00 2.04 3.06
N ARG A 262 -27.02 2.14 3.91
CA ARG A 262 -26.85 2.12 5.38
C ARG A 262 -26.35 0.75 5.85
N ALA A 263 -26.90 -0.33 5.30
CA ALA A 263 -26.42 -1.69 5.59
C ALA A 263 -24.96 -1.87 5.19
N ARG A 264 -24.55 -1.32 4.03
CA ARG A 264 -23.16 -1.33 3.60
C ARG A 264 -22.27 -0.49 4.52
N ILE A 265 -22.67 0.73 4.90
CA ILE A 265 -21.90 1.55 5.86
C ILE A 265 -21.67 0.81 7.17
N LEU A 266 -22.69 0.14 7.72
CA LEU A 266 -22.53 -0.66 8.94
C LEU A 266 -21.57 -1.84 8.75
N ALA A 267 -21.67 -2.56 7.64
CA ALA A 267 -20.74 -3.66 7.37
C ALA A 267 -19.29 -3.15 7.26
N GLU A 268 -19.08 -2.00 6.61
CA GLU A 268 -17.79 -1.36 6.43
C GLU A 268 -17.18 -0.82 7.74
N LEU A 269 -18.02 -0.41 8.69
CA LEU A 269 -17.61 0.09 10.01
C LEU A 269 -17.22 -1.02 11.01
N ALA A 270 -16.99 -2.25 10.53
CA ALA A 270 -16.25 -3.27 11.27
C ALA A 270 -14.84 -2.79 11.63
N VAL A 271 -14.26 -1.89 10.82
CA VAL A 271 -13.07 -1.10 11.17
C VAL A 271 -13.48 0.37 11.20
N PRO A 272 -13.06 1.16 12.21
CA PRO A 272 -13.42 2.56 12.29
C PRO A 272 -13.00 3.35 11.03
N ALA A 273 -13.87 4.24 10.55
CA ALA A 273 -13.65 4.99 9.30
C ALA A 273 -14.21 6.42 9.38
N THR A 274 -13.64 7.33 8.58
CA THR A 274 -14.13 8.72 8.49
C THR A 274 -15.25 8.86 7.46
N THR A 275 -15.97 9.99 7.47
CA THR A 275 -16.96 10.30 6.42
C THR A 275 -16.34 10.30 5.03
N THR A 276 -15.16 10.92 4.86
CA THR A 276 -14.45 11.00 3.58
C THR A 276 -14.07 9.63 3.06
N HIS A 277 -13.61 8.77 3.96
CA HIS A 277 -13.27 7.40 3.67
C HIS A 277 -14.49 6.60 3.18
N LEU A 278 -15.62 6.66 3.90
CA LEU A 278 -16.85 5.96 3.50
C LEU A 278 -17.42 6.51 2.18
N ALA A 279 -17.33 7.82 1.94
CA ALA A 279 -17.76 8.44 0.69
C ALA A 279 -16.95 7.92 -0.50
N ALA A 280 -15.63 7.87 -0.37
CA ALA A 280 -14.72 7.32 -1.38
C ALA A 280 -15.01 5.84 -1.67
N LEU A 281 -15.20 5.03 -0.63
CA LEU A 281 -15.44 3.60 -0.76
C LEU A 281 -16.80 3.26 -1.41
N LEU A 282 -17.82 4.07 -1.15
CA LEU A 282 -19.17 3.89 -1.68
C LEU A 282 -19.38 4.57 -3.05
N GLY A 283 -18.45 5.43 -3.47
CA GLY A 283 -18.63 6.27 -4.67
C GLY A 283 -19.76 7.29 -4.50
N GLN A 284 -19.90 7.86 -3.31
CA GLN A 284 -20.96 8.81 -2.95
C GLN A 284 -20.40 10.17 -2.52
N SER A 285 -21.25 11.21 -2.51
CA SER A 285 -20.86 12.52 -2.01
C SER A 285 -20.72 12.54 -0.48
N LEU A 286 -19.87 13.43 0.04
CA LEU A 286 -19.73 13.64 1.49
C LEU A 286 -21.07 13.97 2.17
N GLY A 287 -21.93 14.75 1.52
CA GLY A 287 -23.25 15.13 2.04
C GLY A 287 -24.18 13.93 2.14
N THR A 288 -24.24 13.09 1.10
CA THR A 288 -25.02 11.85 1.09
C THR A 288 -24.53 10.87 2.16
N THR A 289 -23.22 10.64 2.22
CA THR A 289 -22.62 9.75 3.22
C THR A 289 -22.81 10.30 4.63
N GLY A 290 -22.65 11.61 4.83
CA GLY A 290 -22.90 12.29 6.11
C GLY A 290 -24.33 12.13 6.59
N GLY A 291 -25.32 12.25 5.70
CA GLY A 291 -26.73 12.00 6.02
C GLY A 291 -27.00 10.57 6.49
N HIS A 292 -26.39 9.57 5.83
CA HIS A 292 -26.49 8.18 6.27
C HIS A 292 -25.83 7.95 7.64
N LEU A 293 -24.65 8.53 7.88
CA LEU A 293 -23.95 8.44 9.16
C LEU A 293 -24.72 9.10 10.29
N ALA A 294 -25.33 10.27 10.04
CA ALA A 294 -26.19 10.93 11.01
C ALA A 294 -27.36 10.03 11.40
N ALA A 295 -28.06 9.43 10.43
CA ALA A 295 -29.16 8.51 10.70
C ALA A 295 -28.72 7.29 11.53
N LEU A 296 -27.61 6.64 11.15
CA LEU A 296 -27.07 5.49 11.88
C LEU A 296 -26.64 5.85 13.31
N ARG A 297 -26.08 7.03 13.49
CA ARG A 297 -25.66 7.54 14.81
C ARG A 297 -26.86 7.86 15.70
N THR A 298 -27.89 8.50 15.16
CA THR A 298 -29.14 8.77 15.89
C THR A 298 -29.81 7.48 16.36
N THR A 299 -29.70 6.39 15.59
CA THR A 299 -30.21 5.07 15.99
C THR A 299 -29.30 4.30 16.96
N GLY A 300 -28.17 4.89 17.38
CA GLY A 300 -27.23 4.24 18.30
C GLY A 300 -26.44 3.07 17.71
N LEU A 301 -26.48 2.86 16.38
CA LEU A 301 -25.78 1.76 15.70
C LEU A 301 -24.30 2.06 15.49
N ILE A 302 -23.93 3.34 15.49
CA ILE A 302 -22.56 3.79 15.37
C ILE A 302 -22.28 4.92 16.37
N THR A 303 -21.03 5.02 16.79
CA THR A 303 -20.51 6.18 17.52
C THR A 303 -19.54 6.96 16.63
N GLY A 304 -19.28 8.23 16.97
CA GLY A 304 -18.35 9.09 16.27
C GLY A 304 -17.46 9.83 17.25
N THR A 305 -16.15 9.65 17.13
CA THR A 305 -15.12 10.32 17.95
C THR A 305 -14.35 11.29 17.08
N ARG A 306 -14.18 12.54 17.54
CA ARG A 306 -13.41 13.53 16.79
C ARG A 306 -11.91 13.25 16.96
N THR A 307 -11.21 13.11 15.85
CA THR A 307 -9.76 12.88 15.79
C THR A 307 -9.15 13.96 14.90
N GLY A 308 -8.57 14.99 15.51
CA GLY A 308 -8.08 16.17 14.81
C GLY A 308 -9.17 16.88 14.00
N ARG A 309 -8.98 16.96 12.68
CA ARG A 309 -9.91 17.63 11.75
C ARG A 309 -11.05 16.73 11.25
N SER A 310 -11.05 15.45 11.64
CA SER A 310 -11.97 14.44 11.13
C SER A 310 -12.78 13.81 12.26
N VAL A 311 -13.92 13.18 11.94
CA VAL A 311 -14.67 12.32 12.86
C VAL A 311 -14.46 10.88 12.40
N LEU A 312 -13.98 10.05 13.32
CA LEU A 312 -13.83 8.62 13.13
C LEU A 312 -15.09 7.94 13.67
N TYR A 313 -15.82 7.25 12.80
CA TYR A 313 -17.01 6.48 13.15
C TYR A 313 -16.63 5.03 13.41
N ALA A 314 -17.29 4.39 14.35
CA ALA A 314 -17.16 2.96 14.65
C ALA A 314 -18.53 2.38 15.00
N ARG A 315 -18.73 1.08 14.75
CA ARG A 315 -19.94 0.40 15.24
C ARG A 315 -19.99 0.41 16.77
N THR A 316 -21.20 0.51 17.30
CA THR A 316 -21.48 0.19 18.71
C THR A 316 -21.74 -1.31 18.84
N PRO A 317 -21.81 -1.85 20.09
CA PRO A 317 -22.24 -3.23 20.30
C PRO A 317 -23.60 -3.55 19.66
N LEU A 318 -24.53 -2.59 19.65
CA LEU A 318 -25.82 -2.74 18.96
C LEU A 318 -25.64 -2.84 17.44
N GLY A 319 -24.75 -2.02 16.86
CA GLY A 319 -24.39 -2.12 15.45
C GLY A 319 -23.73 -3.46 15.09
N ASP A 320 -22.87 -4.00 15.95
CA ASP A 320 -22.26 -5.31 15.76
C ASP A 320 -23.31 -6.44 15.82
N ALA A 321 -24.16 -6.44 16.84
CA ALA A 321 -25.24 -7.42 17.01
C ALA A 321 -26.22 -7.43 15.82
N LEU A 322 -26.52 -6.24 15.28
CA LEU A 322 -27.39 -6.09 14.13
C LEU A 322 -26.75 -6.66 12.85
N VAL A 323 -25.43 -6.50 12.68
CA VAL A 323 -24.71 -7.07 11.53
C VAL A 323 -24.54 -8.58 11.65
N SER A 324 -24.29 -9.10 12.85
CA SER A 324 -24.13 -10.55 13.08
C SER A 324 -25.46 -11.30 13.14
N GLY A 325 -26.59 -10.60 13.34
CA GLY A 325 -27.90 -11.24 13.53
C GLY A 325 -28.02 -11.98 14.87
N SER A 326 -27.18 -11.62 15.85
CA SER A 326 -27.12 -12.25 17.16
C SER A 326 -26.92 -11.20 18.23
N VAL A 327 -27.71 -11.25 19.30
CA VAL A 327 -27.41 -10.52 20.54
C VAL A 327 -26.55 -11.45 21.38
N ALA A 328 -25.37 -10.98 21.82
CA ALA A 328 -24.54 -11.71 22.78
C ALA A 328 -25.21 -11.75 24.16
#